data_AF-A0A530CK28-F1
#
_entry.id   AF-A0A530CK28-F1
#
_cell.length_a   1.000
_cell.length_b   1.000
_cell.length_c   1.000
_cell.angle_alpha   90.00
_cell.angle_beta   90.00
_cell.angle_gamma   90.00
#
_symmetry.space_group_name_H-M   'P 1'
#
loop_
_entity.id
_entity.type
_entity.pdbx_description
1 polymer ?
#
loop_
_entity_poly.entity_id
_entity_poly.type
_entity_poly.pdbx_seq_one_letter_code
_entity_poly.pdbx_strand_id
1 'polypeptide(L)'
;MWWQKKTQGEVLPWYRAPDYKGQMKEADKRLLDGFRMQERHPAARYEDLPEEVQNYISNLQQEVYDLKQQEAGTGALIQSGIGAAILYVAYFGVQPASTIWPYVVGLFVLIVPWFRYRRIWNRNAEEFLPRDHARNPTRDGIIREWELEYLYRAELQKRTQENGDD
;
A
#
# COMPACT_ATOMS: atom_id res chain seq x y z
N MET A 1 3.54 -33.63 11.82
CA MET A 1 3.74 -33.40 10.37
C MET A 1 2.35 -33.17 9.81
N TRP A 2 1.99 -31.97 9.35
CA TRP A 2 0.82 -31.66 8.50
C TRP A 2 0.61 -30.14 8.47
N TRP A 3 1.44 -29.47 7.68
CA TRP A 3 1.07 -28.21 7.06
C TRP A 3 1.36 -28.42 5.58
N GLN A 4 0.37 -28.97 4.86
CA GLN A 4 0.40 -28.94 3.40
C GLN A 4 0.49 -27.47 2.99
N LYS A 5 1.61 -27.09 2.37
CA LYS A 5 1.71 -25.84 1.62
C LYS A 5 0.54 -25.82 0.64
N LYS A 6 -0.40 -24.89 0.84
CA LYS A 6 -1.43 -24.60 -0.16
C LYS A 6 -0.71 -24.29 -1.47
N THR A 7 -1.02 -25.09 -2.48
CA THR A 7 -0.74 -24.86 -3.89
C THR A 7 -1.01 -23.39 -4.22
N GLN A 8 -0.13 -22.80 -5.04
CA GLN A 8 -0.20 -21.43 -5.54
C GLN A 8 -1.65 -21.06 -5.87
N GLY A 9 -2.28 -20.30 -4.96
CA GLY A 9 -3.63 -19.82 -5.17
C GLY A 9 -3.62 -18.86 -6.34
N GLU A 10 -4.53 -19.07 -7.28
CA GLU A 10 -4.79 -18.13 -8.37
C GLU A 10 -4.93 -16.71 -7.77
N VAL A 11 -4.07 -15.79 -8.19
CA VAL A 11 -4.05 -14.42 -7.65
C VAL A 11 -5.38 -13.77 -8.03
N LEU A 12 -6.26 -13.60 -7.04
CA LEU A 12 -7.57 -12.98 -7.24
C LEU A 12 -7.42 -11.53 -7.72
N PRO A 13 -8.29 -11.05 -8.62
CA PRO A 13 -8.36 -9.63 -8.98
C PRO A 13 -8.48 -8.72 -7.76
N TRP A 14 -7.93 -7.50 -7.82
CA TRP A 14 -7.92 -6.56 -6.69
C TRP A 14 -9.32 -6.21 -6.16
N TYR A 15 -10.35 -6.25 -7.00
CA TYR A 15 -11.75 -6.00 -6.62
C TYR A 15 -12.47 -7.25 -6.04
N ARG A 16 -11.84 -8.43 -6.11
CA ARG A 16 -12.29 -9.68 -5.48
C ARG A 16 -11.40 -10.12 -4.32
N ALA A 17 -10.28 -9.43 -4.09
CA ALA A 17 -9.35 -9.75 -3.03
C ALA A 17 -10.02 -9.56 -1.65
N PRO A 18 -9.73 -10.41 -0.65
CA PRO A 18 -10.37 -10.35 0.66
C PRO A 18 -10.02 -9.09 1.46
N ASP A 19 -8.95 -8.39 1.07
CA ASP A 19 -8.51 -7.11 1.62
C ASP A 19 -9.12 -5.89 0.89
N TYR A 20 -9.96 -6.11 -0.12
CA TYR A 20 -10.65 -5.04 -0.84
C TYR A 20 -11.69 -4.36 0.07
N LYS A 21 -11.50 -3.05 0.32
CA LYS A 21 -12.37 -2.24 1.19
C LYS A 21 -13.36 -1.33 0.43
N GLY A 22 -13.36 -1.37 -0.90
CA GLY A 22 -14.23 -0.49 -1.70
C GLY A 22 -15.67 -1.00 -1.81
N GLN A 23 -16.60 -0.09 -2.05
CA GLN A 23 -18.01 -0.40 -2.28
C GLN A 23 -18.29 -0.48 -3.79
N MET A 24 -17.90 -1.58 -4.42
CA MET A 24 -18.15 -1.82 -5.84
C MET A 24 -19.37 -2.72 -6.02
N LYS A 25 -20.28 -2.37 -6.93
CA LYS A 25 -21.49 -3.16 -7.19
C LYS A 25 -21.11 -4.49 -7.83
N GLU A 26 -21.87 -5.55 -7.53
CA GLU A 26 -21.63 -6.88 -8.12
C GLU A 26 -21.73 -6.87 -9.66
N ALA A 27 -22.59 -6.01 -10.22
CA ALA A 27 -22.67 -5.82 -11.67
C ALA A 27 -21.35 -5.32 -12.27
N ASP A 28 -20.71 -4.35 -11.61
CA ASP A 28 -19.45 -3.77 -12.07
C ASP A 28 -18.30 -4.79 -11.93
N LYS A 29 -18.33 -5.64 -10.89
CA LYS A 29 -17.33 -6.70 -10.71
C LYS A 29 -17.39 -7.72 -11.84
N ARG A 30 -18.61 -8.16 -12.20
CA ARG A 30 -18.83 -9.07 -13.34
C ARG A 30 -18.41 -8.44 -14.67
N LEU A 31 -18.64 -7.14 -14.82
CA LEU A 31 -18.17 -6.40 -16.00
C LEU A 31 -16.64 -6.43 -16.10
N LEU A 32 -15.93 -6.22 -14.99
CA LEU A 32 -14.47 -6.34 -14.94
C LEU A 32 -13.98 -7.77 -15.16
N ASP A 33 -14.67 -8.79 -14.63
CA ASP A 33 -14.30 -10.18 -14.89
C ASP A 33 -14.40 -10.48 -16.39
N GLY A 34 -15.46 -10.01 -17.06
CA GLY A 34 -15.63 -10.12 -18.50
C GLY A 34 -14.54 -9.38 -19.28
N PHE A 35 -14.16 -8.18 -18.82
CA PHE A 35 -13.06 -7.41 -19.41
C PHE A 35 -11.71 -8.14 -19.33
N ARG A 36 -11.44 -8.82 -18.21
CA ARG A 36 -10.24 -9.66 -18.03
C ARG A 36 -10.23 -10.92 -18.90
N MET A 37 -11.39 -11.51 -19.18
CA MET A 37 -11.52 -12.74 -19.97
C MET A 37 -11.35 -12.53 -21.48
N GLN A 38 -11.20 -11.28 -21.94
CA GLN A 38 -10.90 -11.00 -23.34
C GLN A 38 -9.57 -11.63 -23.75
N GLU A 39 -9.51 -12.24 -24.94
CA GLU A 39 -8.30 -12.90 -25.45
C GLU A 39 -7.07 -11.98 -25.44
N ARG A 40 -7.29 -10.67 -25.58
CA ARG A 40 -6.24 -9.66 -25.54
C ARG A 40 -6.66 -8.47 -24.68
N HIS A 41 -6.29 -8.53 -23.40
CA HIS A 41 -6.47 -7.39 -22.49
C HIS A 41 -5.64 -6.18 -23.01
N PRO A 42 -6.18 -4.96 -23.03
CA PRO A 42 -5.51 -3.79 -23.62
C PRO A 42 -4.26 -3.34 -22.85
N ALA A 43 -4.14 -3.73 -21.57
CA ALA A 43 -2.89 -3.53 -20.82
C ALA A 43 -1.74 -4.36 -21.43
N ALA A 44 -0.73 -3.69 -21.96
CA ALA A 44 0.55 -4.31 -22.28
C ALA A 44 1.15 -4.96 -21.02
N ARG A 45 1.79 -6.13 -21.16
CA ARG A 45 2.54 -6.69 -20.03
C ARG A 45 3.74 -5.77 -19.76
N TYR A 46 4.17 -5.70 -18.51
CA TYR A 46 5.34 -4.89 -18.14
C TYR A 46 6.58 -5.26 -18.99
N GLU A 47 6.77 -6.55 -19.25
CA GLU A 47 7.84 -7.11 -20.09
C GLU A 47 7.76 -6.67 -21.56
N ASP A 48 6.56 -6.32 -22.04
CA ASP A 48 6.33 -5.90 -23.43
C ASP A 48 6.54 -4.38 -23.62
N LEU A 49 6.77 -3.63 -22.52
CA LEU A 49 7.02 -2.19 -22.58
C LEU A 49 8.46 -1.90 -23.09
N PRO A 50 8.70 -0.76 -23.75
CA PRO A 50 10.06 -0.33 -24.06
C PRO A 50 10.94 -0.24 -22.80
N GLU A 51 12.23 -0.56 -22.94
CA GLU A 51 13.18 -0.60 -21.81
C GLU A 51 13.25 0.74 -21.07
N GLU A 52 13.15 1.86 -21.78
CA GLU A 52 13.14 3.20 -21.19
C GLU A 52 11.94 3.40 -20.26
N VAL A 53 10.78 2.88 -20.66
CA VAL A 53 9.53 2.95 -19.86
C VAL A 53 9.63 2.02 -18.67
N GLN A 54 10.18 0.81 -18.84
CA GLN A 54 10.40 -0.13 -17.74
C GLN A 54 11.32 0.46 -16.68
N ASN A 55 12.46 1.03 -17.09
CA ASN A 55 13.44 1.68 -16.22
C ASN A 55 12.82 2.89 -15.52
N TYR A 56 12.06 3.71 -16.24
CA TYR A 56 11.35 4.85 -15.66
C TYR A 56 10.36 4.43 -14.56
N ILE A 57 9.54 3.40 -14.82
CA ILE A 57 8.61 2.86 -13.84
C ILE A 57 9.38 2.30 -12.63
N SER A 58 10.47 1.56 -12.86
CA SER A 58 11.28 1.00 -11.78
C SER A 58 11.86 2.09 -10.87
N ASN A 59 12.40 3.17 -11.46
CA ASN A 59 12.92 4.31 -10.71
C ASN A 59 11.81 4.98 -9.88
N LEU A 60 10.64 5.23 -10.48
CA LEU A 60 9.49 5.80 -9.76
C LEU A 60 9.05 4.91 -8.59
N GLN A 61 9.06 3.59 -8.75
CA GLN A 61 8.70 2.67 -7.68
C GLN A 61 9.70 2.71 -6.52
N GLN A 62 10.98 2.82 -6.85
CA GLN A 62 12.03 2.99 -5.85
C GLN A 62 11.89 4.33 -5.13
N GLU A 63 11.65 5.43 -5.83
CA GLU A 63 11.41 6.74 -5.23
C GLU A 63 10.21 6.73 -4.29
N VAL A 64 9.08 6.14 -4.70
CA VAL A 64 7.89 6.02 -3.86
C VAL A 64 8.16 5.16 -2.62
N TYR A 65 8.92 4.07 -2.78
CA TYR A 65 9.32 3.23 -1.66
C TYR A 65 10.20 4.00 -0.67
N ASP A 66 11.22 4.70 -1.16
CA ASP A 66 12.13 5.50 -0.34
C ASP A 66 11.38 6.61 0.40
N LEU A 67 10.44 7.30 -0.26
CA LEU A 67 9.58 8.31 0.37
C LEU A 67 8.73 7.73 1.51
N LYS A 68 8.07 6.58 1.28
CA LYS A 68 7.27 5.90 2.31
C LYS A 68 8.13 5.47 3.51
N GLN A 69 9.37 5.05 3.26
CA GLN A 69 10.31 4.67 4.31
C GLN A 69 10.83 5.87 5.09
N GLN A 70 11.17 6.95 4.38
CA GLN A 70 11.64 8.18 4.98
C GLN A 70 10.56 8.82 5.85
N GLU A 71 9.31 8.85 5.40
CA GLU A 71 8.19 9.37 6.19
C GLU A 71 8.03 8.57 7.50
N ALA A 72 8.02 7.24 7.41
CA ALA A 72 7.91 6.36 8.57
C ALA A 72 9.09 6.53 9.54
N GLY A 73 10.32 6.66 9.01
CA GLY A 73 11.53 6.87 9.80
C GLY A 73 11.56 8.24 10.47
N THR A 74 11.22 9.30 9.73
CA THR A 74 11.20 10.69 10.23
C THR A 74 10.19 10.85 11.36
N GLY A 75 8.99 10.29 11.21
CA GLY A 75 7.98 10.29 12.28
C GLY A 75 8.46 9.60 13.56
N ALA A 76 9.14 8.45 13.42
CA ALA A 76 9.68 7.72 14.57
C ALA A 76 10.83 8.47 15.26
N LEU A 77 11.69 9.15 14.50
CA LEU A 77 12.78 9.97 15.03
C LEU A 77 12.26 11.18 15.81
N ILE A 78 11.28 11.91 15.26
CA ILE A 78 10.67 13.07 15.93
C ILE A 78 10.04 12.64 17.26
N GLN A 79 9.23 11.56 17.25
CA GLN A 79 8.60 11.06 18.47
C GLN A 79 9.63 10.57 19.50
N SER A 80 10.68 9.87 19.04
CA SER A 80 11.78 9.44 19.93
C SER A 80 12.54 10.64 20.53
N GLY A 81 12.75 11.71 19.75
CA GLY A 81 13.36 12.95 20.21
C GLY A 81 12.55 13.64 21.31
N ILE A 82 11.22 13.64 21.20
CA ILE A 82 10.33 14.12 22.27
C ILE A 82 10.49 13.26 23.54
N GLY A 83 10.53 11.94 23.39
CA GLY A 83 10.76 11.02 24.52
C GLY A 83 12.10 11.28 25.22
N ALA A 84 13.17 11.45 24.43
CA ALA A 84 14.50 11.79 24.94
C ALA A 84 14.51 13.16 25.66
N ALA A 85 13.81 14.16 25.12
CA ALA A 85 13.68 15.47 25.78
C ALA A 85 12.94 15.38 27.11
N ILE A 86 11.86 14.59 27.20
CA ILE A 86 11.14 14.33 28.45
C ILE A 86 12.07 13.69 29.49
N LEU A 87 12.85 12.69 29.10
CA LEU A 87 13.82 12.04 29.99
C LEU A 87 14.92 13.00 30.45
N TYR A 88 15.43 13.83 29.53
CA TYR A 88 16.44 14.83 29.83
C TYR A 88 15.93 15.85 30.86
N VAL A 89 14.73 16.39 30.65
CA VAL A 89 14.12 17.35 31.60
C VAL A 89 13.79 16.69 32.93
N ALA A 90 13.31 15.44 32.93
CA ALA A 90 13.02 14.71 34.16
C ALA A 90 14.26 14.48 35.03
N TYR A 91 15.43 14.29 34.40
CA TYR A 91 16.69 14.00 35.08
C TYR A 91 17.52 15.25 35.42
N PHE A 92 17.70 16.17 34.46
CA PHE A 92 18.56 17.36 34.59
C PHE A 92 17.78 18.68 34.80
N GLY A 93 16.45 18.63 34.86
CA GLY A 93 15.63 19.83 35.03
C GLY A 93 15.84 20.54 36.36
N VAL A 94 15.44 21.81 36.42
CA VAL A 94 15.54 22.67 37.62
C VAL A 94 14.79 22.07 38.82
N GLN A 95 13.77 21.25 38.55
CA GLN A 95 13.15 20.35 39.52
C GLN A 95 13.14 18.93 38.94
N PRO A 96 14.11 18.08 39.32
CA PRO A 96 14.12 16.69 38.92
C PRO A 96 12.82 16.00 39.34
N ALA A 97 12.33 15.10 38.50
CA ALA A 97 11.09 14.38 38.78
C ALA A 97 11.20 13.61 40.10
N SER A 98 10.34 13.93 41.06
CA SER A 98 10.28 13.28 42.38
C SER A 98 9.63 11.90 42.34
N THR A 99 9.04 11.53 41.21
CA THR A 99 8.30 10.29 40.98
C THR A 99 8.81 9.60 39.72
N ILE A 100 8.67 8.27 39.67
CA ILE A 100 9.19 7.45 38.56
C ILE A 100 8.41 7.61 37.24
N TRP A 101 7.18 8.16 37.30
CA TRP A 101 6.27 8.23 36.15
C TRP A 101 6.79 8.98 34.92
N PRO A 102 7.45 10.15 35.03
CA PRO A 102 7.99 10.86 33.87
C PRO A 102 9.07 10.06 33.13
N TYR A 103 9.86 9.26 33.85
CA TYR A 103 10.84 8.35 33.25
C TYR A 103 10.16 7.22 32.48
N VAL A 104 9.11 6.64 33.05
CA VAL A 104 8.32 5.60 32.40
C VAL A 104 7.67 6.14 31.12
N VAL A 105 7.04 7.32 31.18
CA VAL A 105 6.42 7.96 30.01
C VAL A 105 7.46 8.30 28.95
N GLY A 106 8.58 8.91 29.31
CA GLY A 106 9.66 9.23 28.38
C GLY A 106 10.23 7.99 27.69
N LEU A 107 10.41 6.89 28.44
CA LEU A 107 10.86 5.61 27.89
C LEU A 107 9.83 5.01 26.92
N PHE A 108 8.54 5.05 27.25
CA PHE A 108 7.49 4.57 26.34
C PHE A 108 7.44 5.40 25.05
N VAL A 109 7.50 6.73 25.16
CA VAL A 109 7.52 7.62 23.99
C VAL A 109 8.77 7.41 23.13
N LEU A 110 9.87 6.97 23.73
CA LEU A 110 11.09 6.63 23.00
C LEU A 110 10.97 5.28 22.27
N ILE A 111 10.37 4.27 22.91
CA ILE A 111 10.36 2.88 22.40
C ILE A 111 9.20 2.60 21.44
N VAL A 112 7.98 3.04 21.76
CA VAL A 112 6.76 2.73 20.99
C VAL A 112 6.84 3.14 19.51
N PRO A 113 7.42 4.30 19.14
CA PRO A 113 7.54 4.69 17.74
C PRO A 113 8.34 3.69 16.90
N TRP A 114 9.35 3.03 17.47
CA TRP A 114 10.15 2.02 16.76
C TRP A 114 9.36 0.75 16.45
N PHE A 115 8.44 0.35 17.33
CA PHE A 115 7.54 -0.77 17.06
C PHE A 115 6.57 -0.43 15.91
N ARG A 116 6.04 0.80 15.86
CA ARG A 116 5.22 1.25 14.71
C ARG A 116 6.04 1.34 13.43
N TYR A 117 7.23 1.93 13.49
CA TYR A 117 8.15 2.01 12.36
C TYR A 117 8.45 0.63 11.81
N ARG A 118 8.83 -0.34 12.66
CA ARG A 118 9.11 -1.71 12.23
C ARG A 118 7.90 -2.36 11.54
N ARG A 119 6.69 -2.13 12.06
CA ARG A 119 5.46 -2.64 11.43
C ARG A 119 5.19 -2.00 10.07
N ILE A 120 5.35 -0.67 9.97
CA ILE A 120 5.13 0.08 8.72
C ILE A 120 6.20 -0.29 7.70
N TRP A 121 7.47 -0.39 8.11
CA TRP A 121 8.59 -0.83 7.30
C TRP A 121 8.33 -2.19 6.67
N ASN A 122 7.96 -3.19 7.49
CA ASN A 122 7.66 -4.53 6.99
C ASN A 122 6.50 -4.51 6.00
N ARG A 123 5.44 -3.73 6.28
CA ARG A 123 4.30 -3.60 5.36
C ARG A 123 4.72 -2.95 4.03
N ASN A 124 5.50 -1.88 4.07
CA ASN A 124 5.97 -1.19 2.87
C ASN A 124 6.91 -2.09 2.04
N ALA A 125 7.75 -2.89 2.70
CA ALA A 125 8.60 -3.89 2.04
C ALA A 125 7.77 -5.01 1.39
N GLU A 126 6.73 -5.49 2.06
CA GLU A 126 5.80 -6.48 1.51
C GLU A 126 5.00 -5.95 0.33
N GLU A 127 4.65 -4.65 0.32
CA GLU A 127 4.02 -3.98 -0.82
C GLU A 127 4.96 -3.85 -2.03
N PHE A 128 6.23 -3.50 -1.80
CA PHE A 128 7.22 -3.29 -2.86
C PHE A 128 7.75 -4.60 -3.45
N LEU A 129 8.08 -5.57 -2.59
CA LEU A 129 8.56 -6.90 -2.98
C LEU A 129 7.75 -7.96 -2.26
N PRO A 130 6.57 -8.33 -2.80
CA PRO A 130 5.77 -9.41 -2.25
C PRO A 130 6.57 -10.71 -2.20
N ARG A 131 6.46 -11.45 -1.09
CA ARG A 131 7.09 -12.77 -0.94
C ARG A 131 6.56 -13.80 -1.94
N ASP A 132 5.38 -13.53 -2.50
CA ASP A 132 4.80 -14.33 -3.56
C ASP A 132 5.19 -13.73 -4.92
N HIS A 133 6.19 -14.33 -5.56
CA HIS A 133 6.71 -13.89 -6.86
C HIS A 133 5.67 -13.92 -7.99
N ALA A 134 4.50 -14.55 -7.78
CA ALA A 134 3.40 -14.51 -8.74
C ALA A 134 2.71 -13.13 -8.80
N ARG A 135 2.85 -12.30 -7.77
CA ARG A 135 2.21 -10.99 -7.68
C ARG A 135 3.20 -9.89 -8.05
N ASN A 136 3.11 -9.39 -9.28
CA ASN A 136 3.85 -8.21 -9.71
C ASN A 136 3.00 -6.96 -9.43
N PRO A 137 3.34 -6.13 -8.43
CA PRO A 137 2.52 -4.99 -8.04
C PRO A 137 2.41 -3.94 -9.15
N THR A 138 3.45 -3.82 -9.99
CA THR A 138 3.45 -2.95 -11.19
C THR A 138 2.40 -3.40 -12.18
N ARG A 139 2.39 -4.70 -12.50
CA ARG A 139 1.46 -5.28 -13.47
C ARG A 139 0.02 -5.20 -12.96
N ASP A 140 -0.20 -5.51 -11.68
CA ASP A 140 -1.50 -5.36 -11.03
C ASP A 140 -1.99 -3.91 -11.07
N GLY A 141 -1.09 -2.94 -10.85
CA GLY A 141 -1.37 -1.51 -10.96
C GLY A 141 -1.79 -1.09 -12.37
N ILE A 142 -1.02 -1.47 -13.39
CA ILE A 142 -1.33 -1.14 -14.79
C ILE A 142 -2.70 -1.73 -15.19
N ILE A 143 -2.95 -3.00 -14.86
CA ILE A 143 -4.24 -3.64 -15.17
C ILE A 143 -5.38 -2.91 -14.45
N ARG A 144 -5.19 -2.56 -13.17
CA ARG A 144 -6.18 -1.84 -12.39
C ARG A 144 -6.55 -0.48 -13.00
N GLU A 145 -5.58 0.29 -13.48
CA GLU A 145 -5.86 1.58 -14.11
C GLU A 145 -6.72 1.42 -15.38
N TRP A 146 -6.41 0.42 -16.21
CA TRP A 146 -7.25 0.09 -17.37
C TRP A 146 -8.68 -0.32 -17.00
N GLU A 147 -8.83 -1.08 -15.92
CA GLU A 147 -10.13 -1.50 -15.42
C GLU A 147 -10.96 -0.34 -14.86
N LEU A 148 -10.32 0.56 -14.13
CA LEU A 148 -10.97 1.77 -13.62
C LEU A 148 -11.41 2.69 -14.76
N GLU A 149 -10.54 2.90 -15.76
CA GLU A 149 -10.87 3.66 -16.97
C GLU A 149 -12.03 3.02 -17.74
N TYR A 150 -12.05 1.68 -17.85
CA TYR A 150 -13.13 0.95 -18.49
C TYR A 150 -14.47 1.15 -17.76
N LEU A 151 -14.48 1.07 -16.43
CA LEU A 151 -15.68 1.36 -15.63
C LEU A 151 -16.15 2.80 -15.81
N TYR A 152 -15.23 3.76 -15.77
CA TYR A 152 -15.53 5.17 -15.95
C TYR A 152 -16.20 5.43 -17.32
N ARG A 153 -15.67 4.86 -18.39
CA ARG A 153 -16.26 4.96 -19.74
C ARG A 153 -17.62 4.29 -19.84
N ALA A 154 -17.78 3.11 -19.24
CA ALA A 154 -19.05 2.41 -19.22
C ALA A 154 -20.13 3.21 -18.47
N GLU A 155 -19.77 3.87 -17.38
CA GLU A 155 -20.68 4.76 -16.64
C GLU A 155 -21.05 6.00 -17.46
N LEU A 156 -20.06 6.62 -18.12
CA LEU A 156 -20.30 7.79 -18.98
C LEU A 156 -21.28 7.45 -20.12
N GLN A 157 -21.09 6.31 -20.79
CA GLN A 157 -21.98 5.85 -21.86
C GLN A 157 -23.42 5.64 -21.38
N LYS A 158 -23.61 5.03 -20.20
CA LYS A 158 -24.95 4.85 -19.61
C LYS A 158 -25.64 6.19 -19.39
N ARG A 159 -24.93 7.16 -18.80
CA ARG A 159 -25.47 8.51 -18.57
C ARG A 159 -25.81 9.24 -19.87
N THR A 160 -24.99 9.06 -20.92
CA THR A 160 -25.28 9.66 -22.23
C THR A 160 -26.50 9.03 -22.90
N GLN A 161 -26.70 7.71 -22.76
CA GLN A 161 -27.89 7.03 -23.28
C GLN A 161 -29.15 7.48 -22.52
N GLU A 162 -29.10 7.56 -21.19
CA GLU A 162 -30.20 8.05 -20.37
C GLU A 162 -30.62 9.50 -20.69
N ASN A 163 -29.66 10.36 -21.04
CA ASN A 163 -29.93 11.76 -21.40
C ASN A 163 -30.25 11.97 -22.89
N GLY A 164 -30.04 10.97 -23.75
CA GLY A 164 -30.25 11.05 -25.20
C GLY A 164 -31.60 10.50 -25.66
N ASP A 165 -32.36 9.89 -24.75
CA ASP A 165 -33.70 9.33 -24.97
C ASP A 165 -34.83 10.30 -24.51
N ASP A 166 -34.51 11.55 -24.13
CA ASP A 166 -35.44 12.67 -23.85
C ASP A 166 -35.56 13.64 -25.04
#